data_AF-A0AAX4JS55-F1
#
_entry.id   AF-A0AAX4JS55-F1
#
_cell.length_a   1.000
_cell.length_b   1.000
_cell.length_c   1.000
_cell.angle_alpha   90.00
_cell.angle_beta   90.00
_cell.angle_gamma   90.00
#
_symmetry.space_group_name_H-M   'P 1'
#
loop_
_entity.id
_entity.type
_entity.pdbx_description
1 polymer ?
#
loop_
_entity_poly.entity_id
_entity_poly.type
_entity_poly.pdbx_seq_one_letter_code
_entity_poly.pdbx_strand_id
1 'polypeptide(L)'
;MVRQTYSTLTIFLGLLILAAIPTFASSGDRNPTFQHCLKGCQLTYCEPHQPPIPSYLRLFGWTCKENCAYECGHTFTDNIRPGSKSHQFYGKWAFYRLGPFQEPFSILCSLGNLYVNYKGLKDLRRRVRKENGMRNWLIALGVIQINTWIWSSVFHARDTPNTERLDYFSATLTISYTLLYSIIRIFGLRTPISQSKYLIPVTALIGFIVLGHFTYLLSFPIGFFPYGYHTKFNLYLAATHNILWVLWSLSFSYKYPKIKIIGKTLEFPKPYPPHEPLGQNPKPSEYQTPAILVLLTTLAMSFELFDFSPIFRIIDAHSLWHLSTIPLTIAWWHFMITDAIELEGSLLSSNSNRQFNNGGNGTTGIDGDSKSNELDIPRTPNFTQVAAGTAGRLGRPISPGKSPKLDKPE
;
A
#
# COMPACT_ATOMS: atom_id res chain seq x y z
N MET A 1 41.44 -6.80 -12.14
CA MET A 1 40.67 -5.65 -12.67
C MET A 1 40.07 -5.93 -14.04
N VAL A 2 40.82 -6.51 -14.99
CA VAL A 2 40.35 -6.84 -16.36
C VAL A 2 39.20 -7.87 -16.42
N ARG A 3 39.16 -8.87 -15.51
CA ARG A 3 38.12 -9.91 -15.49
C ARG A 3 36.74 -9.41 -15.01
N GLN A 4 36.71 -8.29 -14.30
CA GLN A 4 35.49 -7.72 -13.71
C GLN A 4 34.76 -6.80 -14.71
N THR A 5 35.49 -6.16 -15.61
CA THR A 5 34.97 -5.33 -16.71
C THR A 5 34.29 -6.15 -17.81
N TYR A 6 34.74 -7.37 -18.09
CA TYR A 6 34.04 -8.24 -19.04
C TYR A 6 32.69 -8.72 -18.50
N SER A 7 32.59 -9.03 -17.20
CA SER A 7 31.32 -9.45 -16.57
C SER A 7 30.27 -8.34 -16.63
N THR A 8 30.64 -7.09 -16.30
CA THR A 8 29.72 -5.94 -16.44
C THR A 8 29.36 -5.64 -17.89
N LEU A 9 30.29 -5.77 -18.84
CA LEU A 9 30.00 -5.57 -20.27
C LEU A 9 29.07 -6.66 -20.83
N THR A 10 29.23 -7.92 -20.40
CA THR A 10 28.36 -9.02 -20.84
C THR A 10 26.96 -8.93 -20.23
N ILE A 11 26.85 -8.49 -18.97
CA ILE A 11 25.57 -8.17 -18.32
C ILE A 11 24.91 -6.97 -19.01
N PHE A 12 25.68 -5.94 -19.36
CA PHE A 12 25.17 -4.75 -20.05
C PHE A 12 24.72 -5.05 -21.49
N LEU A 13 25.47 -5.87 -22.25
CA LEU A 13 25.04 -6.36 -23.56
C LEU A 13 23.83 -7.31 -23.44
N GLY A 14 23.77 -8.17 -22.43
CA GLY A 14 22.61 -9.01 -22.16
C GLY A 14 21.36 -8.20 -21.84
N LEU A 15 21.50 -7.12 -21.06
CA LEU A 15 20.43 -6.17 -20.75
C LEU A 15 20.01 -5.33 -21.97
N LEU A 16 20.95 -4.98 -22.87
CA LEU A 16 20.66 -4.30 -24.13
C LEU A 16 19.93 -5.20 -25.13
N ILE A 17 20.26 -6.49 -25.18
CA ILE A 17 19.56 -7.49 -26.01
C ILE A 17 18.16 -7.76 -25.47
N LEU A 18 17.96 -7.79 -24.14
CA LEU A 18 16.64 -7.83 -23.50
C LEU A 18 15.82 -6.55 -23.72
N ALA A 19 16.48 -5.40 -23.90
CA ALA A 19 15.83 -4.12 -24.20
C ALA A 19 15.47 -3.94 -25.69
N ALA A 20 16.00 -4.78 -26.58
CA ALA A 20 15.76 -4.75 -28.02
C ALA A 20 14.68 -5.74 -28.47
N ILE A 21 13.87 -6.29 -27.56
CA ILE A 21 12.75 -7.15 -27.92
C ILE A 21 11.68 -6.28 -28.59
N PRO A 22 11.32 -6.54 -29.86
CA PRO A 22 10.24 -5.82 -30.51
C PRO A 22 8.95 -6.03 -29.71
N THR A 23 8.32 -4.93 -29.29
CA THR A 23 6.98 -4.93 -28.72
C THR A 23 5.99 -5.20 -29.84
N PHE A 24 5.72 -6.48 -30.08
CA PHE A 24 4.65 -6.85 -31.00
C PHE A 24 3.30 -6.52 -30.39
N ALA A 25 2.34 -6.12 -31.25
CA ALA A 25 0.92 -6.16 -30.89
C ALA A 25 0.55 -7.57 -30.38
N SER A 26 -0.50 -7.65 -29.56
CA SER A 26 -0.92 -8.92 -28.96
C SER A 26 -1.13 -9.97 -30.06
N SER A 27 -0.90 -11.23 -29.70
CA SER A 27 -0.97 -12.32 -30.69
C SER A 27 -2.34 -12.44 -31.34
N GLY A 28 -3.43 -12.08 -30.63
CA GLY A 28 -4.78 -12.02 -31.18
C GLY A 28 -4.96 -10.90 -32.20
N ASP A 29 -4.36 -9.72 -31.96
CA ASP A 29 -4.43 -8.58 -32.89
C ASP A 29 -3.80 -8.90 -34.24
N ARG A 30 -2.79 -9.78 -34.26
CA ARG A 30 -2.11 -10.20 -35.50
C ARG A 30 -2.80 -11.38 -36.18
N ASN A 31 -3.84 -11.96 -35.56
CA ASN A 31 -4.47 -13.16 -36.08
C ASN A 31 -5.42 -12.83 -37.26
N PRO A 32 -5.25 -13.46 -38.44
CA PRO A 32 -6.09 -13.19 -39.61
C PRO A 32 -7.58 -13.43 -39.38
N THR A 33 -7.96 -14.45 -38.60
CA THR A 33 -9.36 -14.77 -38.30
C THR A 33 -10.00 -13.66 -37.47
N PHE A 34 -9.29 -13.16 -36.45
CA PHE A 34 -9.75 -12.03 -35.65
C PHE A 34 -9.89 -10.76 -36.50
N GLN A 35 -8.87 -10.44 -37.32
CA GLN A 35 -8.89 -9.28 -38.20
C GLN A 35 -10.01 -9.33 -39.24
N HIS A 36 -10.30 -10.51 -39.80
CA HIS A 36 -11.40 -10.70 -40.73
C HIS A 36 -12.77 -10.46 -40.06
N CYS A 37 -12.98 -11.04 -38.87
CA CYS A 37 -14.18 -10.78 -38.07
C CYS A 37 -14.34 -9.29 -37.77
N LEU A 38 -13.27 -8.66 -37.28
CA LEU A 38 -13.29 -7.26 -36.86
C LEU A 38 -13.67 -6.34 -38.02
N LYS A 39 -13.04 -6.52 -39.19
CA LYS A 39 -13.35 -5.74 -40.40
C LYS A 39 -14.78 -5.98 -40.88
N GLY A 40 -15.22 -7.25 -40.92
CA GLY A 40 -16.58 -7.60 -41.30
C GLY A 40 -17.64 -6.97 -40.38
N CYS A 41 -17.43 -7.06 -39.07
CA CYS A 41 -18.30 -6.47 -38.06
C CYS A 41 -18.37 -4.94 -38.21
N GLN A 42 -17.23 -4.27 -38.38
CA GLN A 42 -17.20 -2.80 -38.52
C GLN A 42 -17.89 -2.33 -39.81
N LEU A 43 -17.66 -3.00 -40.93
CA LEU A 43 -18.32 -2.65 -42.21
C LEU A 43 -19.83 -2.89 -42.17
N THR A 44 -20.26 -4.00 -41.54
CA THR A 44 -21.67 -4.39 -41.48
C THR A 44 -22.46 -3.56 -40.48
N TYR A 45 -21.85 -3.28 -39.32
CA TYR A 45 -22.54 -2.75 -38.15
C TYR A 45 -22.00 -1.40 -37.68
N CYS A 46 -21.01 -0.76 -38.30
CA CYS A 46 -20.52 0.56 -37.83
C CYS A 46 -20.49 1.65 -38.91
N GLU A 47 -20.55 1.32 -40.19
CA GLU A 47 -20.47 2.28 -41.31
C GLU A 47 -21.84 2.41 -42.03
N PRO A 48 -22.22 3.61 -42.54
CA PRO A 48 -21.48 4.88 -42.59
C PRO A 48 -21.53 5.74 -41.30
N HIS A 49 -22.41 5.40 -40.34
CA HIS A 49 -22.51 6.05 -39.03
C HIS A 49 -22.61 4.98 -37.95
N GLN A 50 -22.03 5.19 -36.75
CA GLN A 50 -22.16 4.25 -35.62
C GLN A 50 -23.64 3.99 -35.36
N PRO A 51 -24.22 2.84 -35.77
CA PRO A 51 -25.59 2.54 -35.43
C PRO A 51 -25.65 2.25 -33.92
N PRO A 52 -26.83 2.33 -33.31
CA PRO A 52 -26.95 2.32 -31.87
C PRO A 52 -26.53 0.97 -31.30
N ILE A 53 -25.33 0.88 -30.72
CA ILE A 53 -25.10 -0.11 -29.66
C ILE A 53 -26.06 0.21 -28.50
N PRO A 54 -26.42 -0.77 -27.64
CA PRO A 54 -27.34 -0.56 -26.54
C PRO A 54 -27.05 0.72 -25.74
N SER A 55 -28.10 1.44 -25.33
CA SER A 55 -27.99 2.75 -24.68
C SER A 55 -27.12 2.74 -23.42
N TYR A 56 -27.17 1.65 -22.65
CA TYR A 56 -26.34 1.48 -21.46
C TYR A 56 -24.84 1.40 -21.77
N LEU A 57 -24.44 0.89 -22.94
CA LEU A 57 -23.04 0.88 -23.38
C LEU A 57 -22.60 2.28 -23.82
N ARG A 58 -23.45 2.98 -24.57
CA ARG A 58 -23.16 4.35 -25.03
C ARG A 58 -23.02 5.33 -23.87
N LEU A 59 -23.86 5.19 -22.85
CA LEU A 59 -23.79 6.02 -21.64
C LEU A 59 -22.43 5.90 -20.93
N PHE A 60 -21.79 4.75 -21.04
CA PHE A 60 -20.45 4.47 -20.48
C PHE A 60 -19.32 4.62 -21.52
N GLY A 61 -19.60 5.32 -22.63
CA GLY A 61 -18.59 5.71 -23.61
C GLY A 61 -18.05 4.57 -24.48
N TRP A 62 -18.74 3.44 -24.57
CA TRP A 62 -18.37 2.39 -25.53
C TRP A 62 -18.70 2.81 -26.96
N THR A 63 -17.79 2.51 -27.88
CA THR A 63 -17.97 2.72 -29.32
C THR A 63 -18.40 1.44 -30.03
N CYS A 64 -18.99 1.58 -31.21
CA CYS A 64 -19.31 0.43 -32.07
C CYS A 64 -18.07 -0.42 -32.39
N LYS A 65 -16.92 0.23 -32.65
CA LYS A 65 -15.65 -0.45 -32.98
C LYS A 65 -15.13 -1.29 -31.83
N GLU A 66 -15.19 -0.77 -30.60
CA GLU A 66 -14.81 -1.53 -29.40
C GLU A 66 -15.78 -2.68 -29.13
N ASN A 67 -17.08 -2.49 -29.39
CA ASN A 67 -18.04 -3.58 -29.27
C ASN A 67 -17.77 -4.69 -30.29
N CYS A 68 -17.45 -4.36 -31.53
CA CYS A 68 -17.00 -5.34 -32.53
C CYS A 68 -15.73 -6.09 -32.09
N ALA A 69 -14.74 -5.38 -31.53
CA ALA A 69 -13.53 -6.02 -31.00
C ALA A 69 -13.84 -7.00 -29.85
N TYR A 70 -14.77 -6.61 -28.97
CA TYR A 70 -15.27 -7.48 -27.90
C TYR A 70 -15.92 -8.75 -28.46
N GLU A 71 -16.92 -8.63 -29.33
CA GLU A 71 -17.64 -9.78 -29.90
C GLU A 71 -16.72 -10.72 -30.69
N CYS A 72 -15.83 -10.15 -31.51
CA CYS A 72 -14.86 -10.93 -32.28
C CYS A 72 -13.81 -11.61 -31.40
N GLY A 73 -13.36 -10.97 -30.32
CA GLY A 73 -12.42 -11.58 -29.36
C GLY A 73 -13.05 -12.77 -28.64
N HIS A 74 -14.31 -12.66 -28.22
CA HIS A 74 -15.08 -13.76 -27.62
C HIS A 74 -15.32 -14.89 -28.63
N THR A 75 -15.87 -14.56 -29.80
CA THR A 75 -16.10 -15.54 -30.87
C THR A 75 -14.83 -16.29 -31.24
N PHE A 76 -13.70 -15.58 -31.40
CA PHE A 76 -12.42 -16.21 -31.68
C PHE A 76 -12.04 -17.18 -30.56
N THR A 77 -12.16 -16.75 -29.31
CA THR A 77 -11.71 -17.57 -28.19
C THR A 77 -12.66 -18.74 -27.88
N ASP A 78 -13.92 -18.68 -28.30
CA ASP A 78 -14.86 -19.79 -28.17
C ASP A 78 -14.68 -20.85 -29.27
N ASN A 79 -14.15 -20.44 -30.43
CA ASN A 79 -13.92 -21.30 -31.59
C ASN A 79 -12.46 -21.76 -31.76
N ILE A 80 -11.61 -21.45 -30.79
CA ILE A 80 -10.22 -21.90 -30.79
C ILE A 80 -10.16 -23.43 -30.60
N ARG A 81 -9.31 -24.12 -31.38
CA ARG A 81 -9.18 -25.58 -31.30
C ARG A 81 -8.71 -26.00 -29.91
N PRO A 82 -9.28 -27.07 -29.31
CA PRO A 82 -8.78 -27.63 -28.05
C PRO A 82 -7.27 -27.85 -28.09
N GLY A 83 -6.57 -27.41 -27.04
CA GLY A 83 -5.10 -27.50 -26.93
C GLY A 83 -4.32 -26.33 -27.56
N SER A 84 -4.98 -25.42 -28.26
CA SER A 84 -4.32 -24.18 -28.73
C SER A 84 -4.13 -23.19 -27.59
N LYS A 85 -3.14 -22.31 -27.73
CA LYS A 85 -2.84 -21.26 -26.75
C LYS A 85 -3.90 -20.15 -26.80
N SER A 86 -4.39 -19.69 -25.65
CA SER A 86 -5.24 -18.50 -25.57
C SER A 86 -4.52 -17.25 -26.07
N HIS A 87 -5.28 -16.32 -26.65
CA HIS A 87 -4.76 -15.08 -27.22
C HIS A 87 -5.29 -13.85 -26.47
N GLN A 88 -4.44 -12.85 -26.35
CA GLN A 88 -4.83 -11.49 -25.94
C GLN A 88 -5.17 -10.65 -27.16
N PHE A 89 -6.11 -9.73 -26.99
CA PHE A 89 -6.56 -8.75 -27.96
C PHE A 89 -6.38 -7.36 -27.36
N TYR A 90 -5.61 -6.50 -28.01
CA TYR A 90 -5.25 -5.16 -27.54
C TYR A 90 -4.69 -5.16 -26.10
N GLY A 91 -3.80 -6.10 -25.81
CA GLY A 91 -3.18 -6.26 -24.49
C GLY A 91 -4.07 -6.88 -23.42
N LYS A 92 -5.30 -7.30 -23.75
CA LYS A 92 -6.26 -7.83 -22.79
C LYS A 92 -6.76 -9.22 -23.14
N TRP A 93 -7.14 -9.96 -22.11
CA TRP A 93 -7.88 -11.20 -22.27
C TRP A 93 -9.34 -10.93 -22.64
N ALA A 94 -10.00 -11.90 -23.28
CA ALA A 94 -11.42 -11.82 -23.58
C ALA A 94 -12.25 -12.05 -22.30
N PHE A 95 -12.52 -10.97 -21.56
CA PHE A 95 -13.32 -10.97 -20.34
C PHE A 95 -14.82 -10.87 -20.62
N TYR A 96 -15.66 -11.55 -19.83
CA TYR A 96 -17.09 -11.26 -19.83
C TYR A 96 -17.37 -9.95 -19.10
N ARG A 97 -18.07 -9.05 -19.79
CA ARG A 97 -18.55 -7.79 -19.20
C ARG A 97 -19.79 -8.02 -18.35
N LEU A 98 -19.94 -7.23 -17.27
CA LEU A 98 -21.20 -7.09 -16.56
C LEU A 98 -21.87 -5.78 -16.99
N GLY A 99 -22.80 -5.85 -17.94
CA GLY A 99 -23.36 -4.65 -18.55
C GLY A 99 -22.27 -3.80 -19.23
N PRO A 100 -22.06 -2.53 -18.81
CA PRO A 100 -20.98 -1.71 -19.35
C PRO A 100 -19.61 -1.94 -18.68
N PHE A 101 -19.55 -2.71 -17.60
CA PHE A 101 -18.34 -2.86 -16.80
C PHE A 101 -17.40 -3.93 -17.36
N GLN A 102 -16.16 -3.54 -17.61
CA GLN A 102 -15.20 -4.34 -18.36
C GLN A 102 -14.68 -5.56 -17.58
N GLU A 103 -14.23 -5.36 -16.34
CA GLU A 103 -13.55 -6.39 -15.54
C GLU A 103 -14.22 -6.49 -14.15
N PRO A 104 -15.39 -7.15 -14.04
CA PRO A 104 -16.23 -7.08 -12.85
C PRO A 104 -15.55 -7.59 -11.57
N PHE A 105 -14.71 -8.61 -11.66
CA PHE A 105 -14.02 -9.14 -10.49
C PHE A 105 -12.88 -8.23 -10.01
N SER A 106 -12.11 -7.65 -10.92
CA SER A 106 -11.10 -6.61 -10.60
C SER A 106 -11.75 -5.42 -9.89
N ILE A 107 -12.92 -4.96 -10.36
CA ILE A 107 -13.69 -3.89 -9.70
C ILE A 107 -14.06 -4.27 -8.26
N LEU A 108 -14.59 -5.48 -8.04
CA LEU A 108 -14.97 -5.94 -6.70
C LEU A 108 -13.76 -6.00 -5.76
N CYS A 109 -12.63 -6.52 -6.23
CA CYS A 109 -11.40 -6.58 -5.44
C CYS A 109 -10.84 -5.18 -5.13
N SER A 110 -10.90 -4.24 -6.08
CA SER A 110 -10.51 -2.84 -5.87
C SER A 110 -11.42 -2.14 -4.84
N LEU A 111 -12.74 -2.34 -4.93
CA LEU A 111 -13.69 -1.85 -3.93
C LEU A 111 -13.46 -2.47 -2.54
N GLY A 112 -13.07 -3.75 -2.48
CA GLY A 112 -12.66 -4.42 -1.25
C GLY A 112 -11.45 -3.73 -0.61
N ASN A 113 -10.42 -3.42 -1.40
CA ASN A 113 -9.25 -2.66 -0.93
C ASN A 113 -9.61 -1.23 -0.50
N LEU A 114 -10.51 -0.54 -1.23
CA LEU A 114 -11.04 0.77 -0.85
C LEU A 114 -11.68 0.69 0.54
N TYR A 115 -12.55 -0.29 0.75
CA TYR A 115 -13.29 -0.48 2.00
C TYR A 115 -12.36 -0.70 3.19
N VAL A 116 -11.37 -1.58 3.06
CA VAL A 116 -10.43 -1.85 4.18
C VAL A 116 -9.55 -0.64 4.49
N ASN A 117 -9.17 0.17 3.49
CA ASN A 117 -8.47 1.43 3.74
C ASN A 117 -9.35 2.47 4.42
N TYR A 118 -10.62 2.57 4.03
CA TYR A 118 -11.60 3.40 4.73
C TYR A 118 -11.79 2.98 6.19
N LYS A 119 -11.90 1.68 6.47
CA LYS A 119 -11.98 1.14 7.83
C LYS A 119 -10.72 1.42 8.64
N GLY A 120 -9.54 1.15 8.08
CA GLY A 120 -8.25 1.45 8.70
C GLY A 120 -8.12 2.93 9.07
N LEU A 121 -8.53 3.83 8.16
CA LEU A 121 -8.55 5.28 8.42
C LEU A 121 -9.52 5.66 9.56
N LYS A 122 -10.68 5.01 9.65
CA LYS A 122 -11.63 5.23 10.75
C LYS A 122 -11.05 4.78 12.09
N ASP A 123 -10.39 3.63 12.11
CA ASP A 123 -9.81 3.06 13.32
C ASP A 123 -8.56 3.83 13.78
N LEU A 124 -7.73 4.28 12.83
CA LEU A 124 -6.63 5.22 13.09
C LEU A 124 -7.14 6.47 13.81
N ARG A 125 -8.20 7.11 13.28
CA ARG A 125 -8.73 8.36 13.84
C ARG A 125 -9.28 8.20 15.26
N ARG A 126 -9.72 7.00 15.61
CA ARG A 126 -10.26 6.64 16.94
C ARG A 126 -9.16 6.28 17.94
N ARG A 127 -8.16 5.50 17.51
CA ARG A 127 -7.16 4.90 18.40
C ARG A 127 -5.92 5.77 18.59
N VAL A 128 -5.53 6.56 17.59
CA VAL A 128 -4.33 7.41 17.66
C VAL A 128 -4.73 8.83 18.05
N ARG A 129 -4.09 9.32 19.11
CA ARG A 129 -4.32 10.66 19.69
C ARG A 129 -4.06 11.78 18.69
N LYS A 130 -4.80 12.89 18.82
CA LYS A 130 -4.64 14.04 17.93
C LYS A 130 -3.27 14.71 18.04
N GLU A 131 -2.64 14.63 19.21
CA GLU A 131 -1.33 15.21 19.47
C GLU A 131 -0.19 14.36 18.89
N ASN A 132 -0.44 13.08 18.61
CA ASN A 132 0.56 12.17 18.07
C ASN A 132 0.99 12.65 16.68
N GLY A 133 2.24 13.08 16.58
CA GLY A 133 2.84 13.62 15.37
C GLY A 133 2.82 12.71 14.13
N MET A 134 2.62 11.40 14.29
CA MET A 134 2.52 10.43 13.20
C MET A 134 1.11 10.36 12.59
N ARG A 135 0.08 10.81 13.32
CA ARG A 135 -1.33 10.63 12.96
C ARG A 135 -1.67 11.23 11.59
N ASN A 136 -1.20 12.45 11.31
CA ASN A 136 -1.54 13.12 10.06
C ASN A 136 -0.89 12.44 8.84
N TRP A 137 0.29 11.85 9.01
CA TRP A 137 0.95 11.06 7.97
C TRP A 137 0.17 9.77 7.66
N LEU A 138 -0.34 9.10 8.69
CA LEU A 138 -1.20 7.92 8.51
C LEU A 138 -2.58 8.27 7.93
N ILE A 139 -3.14 9.43 8.26
CA ILE A 139 -4.39 9.91 7.65
C ILE A 139 -4.19 10.15 6.16
N ALA A 140 -3.10 10.84 5.78
CA ALA A 140 -2.76 11.09 4.39
C ALA A 140 -2.51 9.77 3.62
N LEU A 141 -1.82 8.80 4.22
CA LEU A 141 -1.68 7.45 3.65
C LEU A 141 -3.05 6.84 3.33
N GLY A 142 -3.99 6.89 4.28
CA GLY A 142 -5.33 6.34 4.07
C GLY A 142 -6.15 7.06 2.98
N VAL A 143 -6.04 8.39 2.89
CA VAL A 143 -6.70 9.15 1.82
C VAL A 143 -6.12 8.83 0.45
N ILE A 144 -4.79 8.74 0.34
CA ILE A 144 -4.10 8.39 -0.90
C ILE A 144 -4.50 6.98 -1.33
N GLN A 145 -4.49 6.00 -0.41
CA GLN A 145 -4.91 4.64 -0.69
C GLN A 145 -6.37 4.57 -1.19
N ILE A 146 -7.30 5.27 -0.53
CA ILE A 146 -8.69 5.33 -0.99
C ILE A 146 -8.77 5.89 -2.41
N ASN A 147 -8.04 6.96 -2.72
CA ASN A 147 -7.98 7.51 -4.07
C ASN A 147 -7.44 6.51 -5.10
N THR A 148 -6.38 5.76 -4.77
CA THR A 148 -5.85 4.69 -5.63
C THR A 148 -6.91 3.66 -5.96
N TRP A 149 -7.62 3.15 -4.95
CA TRP A 149 -8.61 2.10 -5.18
C TRP A 149 -9.89 2.60 -5.86
N ILE A 150 -10.21 3.90 -5.74
CA ILE A 150 -11.25 4.54 -6.57
C ILE A 150 -10.82 4.50 -8.04
N TRP A 151 -9.63 5.00 -8.37
CA TRP A 151 -9.18 5.07 -9.76
C TRP A 151 -8.95 3.70 -10.38
N SER A 152 -8.46 2.73 -9.61
CA SER A 152 -8.39 1.33 -10.03
C SER A 152 -9.78 0.79 -10.36
N SER A 153 -10.78 1.02 -9.49
CA SER A 153 -12.16 0.59 -9.76
C SER A 153 -12.73 1.23 -11.03
N VAL A 154 -12.45 2.53 -11.25
CA VAL A 154 -12.91 3.26 -12.44
C VAL A 154 -12.22 2.75 -13.71
N PHE A 155 -10.92 2.45 -13.65
CA PHE A 155 -10.15 1.91 -14.76
C PHE A 155 -10.65 0.51 -15.19
N HIS A 156 -10.82 -0.41 -14.23
CA HIS A 156 -11.38 -1.73 -14.51
C HIS A 156 -12.85 -1.72 -14.91
N ALA A 157 -13.60 -0.68 -14.51
CA ALA A 157 -14.95 -0.44 -15.01
C ALA A 157 -14.94 -0.03 -16.48
N ARG A 158 -14.11 0.95 -16.84
CA ARG A 158 -13.97 1.43 -18.21
C ARG A 158 -12.55 1.91 -18.48
N ASP A 159 -11.86 1.13 -19.31
CA ASP A 159 -10.53 1.48 -19.77
C ASP A 159 -10.60 2.54 -20.87
N THR A 160 -9.97 3.68 -20.59
CA THR A 160 -9.73 4.79 -21.51
C THR A 160 -8.34 5.36 -21.20
N PRO A 161 -7.72 6.10 -22.13
CA PRO A 161 -6.42 6.73 -21.87
C PRO A 161 -6.37 7.64 -20.63
N ASN A 162 -7.52 8.22 -20.22
CA ASN A 162 -7.59 9.07 -19.04
C ASN A 162 -7.72 8.24 -17.75
N THR A 163 -8.60 7.24 -17.74
CA THR A 163 -8.78 6.36 -16.58
C THR A 163 -7.52 5.54 -16.32
N GLU A 164 -6.84 5.11 -17.38
CA GLU A 164 -5.51 4.50 -17.33
C GLU A 164 -4.52 5.40 -16.57
N ARG A 165 -4.30 6.63 -17.05
CA ARG A 165 -3.33 7.54 -16.43
C ARG A 165 -3.64 7.79 -14.96
N LEU A 166 -4.92 7.96 -14.62
CA LEU A 166 -5.33 8.26 -13.25
C LEU A 166 -5.15 7.07 -12.31
N ASP A 167 -5.36 5.85 -12.79
CA ASP A 167 -5.06 4.64 -12.02
C ASP A 167 -3.54 4.52 -11.77
N TYR A 168 -2.73 4.53 -12.83
CA TYR A 168 -1.28 4.41 -12.72
C TYR A 168 -0.64 5.55 -11.90
N PHE A 169 -1.11 6.80 -12.03
CA PHE A 169 -0.62 7.91 -11.21
C PHE A 169 -1.01 7.74 -9.75
N SER A 170 -2.23 7.28 -9.48
CA SER A 170 -2.67 7.03 -8.10
C SER A 170 -1.93 5.85 -7.47
N ALA A 171 -1.60 4.81 -8.24
CA ALA A 171 -0.75 3.71 -7.78
C ALA A 171 0.67 4.19 -7.45
N THR A 172 1.29 5.00 -8.32
CA THR A 172 2.60 5.61 -8.04
C THR A 172 2.56 6.51 -6.80
N LEU A 173 1.49 7.30 -6.62
CA LEU A 173 1.34 8.14 -5.43
C LEU A 173 1.32 7.30 -4.15
N THR A 174 0.61 6.17 -4.16
CA THR A 174 0.61 5.21 -3.05
C THR A 174 2.00 4.67 -2.77
N ILE A 175 2.71 4.14 -3.77
CA ILE A 175 4.04 3.53 -3.61
C ILE A 175 5.06 4.55 -3.11
N SER A 176 5.03 5.77 -3.66
CA SER A 176 5.94 6.84 -3.26
C SER A 176 5.63 7.36 -1.85
N TYR A 177 4.34 7.44 -1.48
CA TYR A 177 3.95 7.87 -0.13
C TYR A 177 4.25 6.81 0.92
N THR A 178 4.06 5.51 0.65
CA THR A 178 4.44 4.43 1.58
C THR A 178 5.95 4.39 1.78
N LEU A 179 6.75 4.61 0.73
CA LEU A 179 8.19 4.80 0.84
C LEU A 179 8.54 6.01 1.73
N LEU A 180 7.93 7.18 1.47
CA LEU A 180 8.13 8.38 2.27
C LEU A 180 7.80 8.13 3.75
N TYR A 181 6.65 7.50 4.04
CA TYR A 181 6.26 7.13 5.40
C TYR A 181 7.29 6.22 6.06
N SER A 182 7.81 5.23 5.32
CA SER A 182 8.83 4.30 5.83
C SER A 182 10.12 5.04 6.21
N ILE A 183 10.56 5.98 5.36
CA ILE A 183 11.72 6.83 5.64
C ILE A 183 11.47 7.71 6.87
N ILE A 184 10.29 8.34 6.95
CA ILE A 184 9.92 9.18 8.08
C ILE A 184 9.95 8.40 9.39
N ARG A 185 9.33 7.20 9.40
CA ARG A 185 9.18 6.36 10.58
C ARG A 185 10.50 5.72 11.02
N ILE A 186 11.26 5.15 10.08
CA ILE A 186 12.48 4.39 10.39
C ILE A 186 13.61 5.33 10.80
N PHE A 187 13.79 6.46 10.10
CA PHE A 187 14.85 7.43 10.42
C PHE A 187 14.43 8.48 11.45
N GLY A 188 13.23 8.37 12.02
CA GLY A 188 12.73 9.27 13.06
C GLY A 188 12.63 10.73 12.60
N LEU A 189 12.31 10.97 11.31
CA LEU A 189 12.16 12.33 10.78
C LEU A 189 10.96 13.05 11.40
N ARG A 190 9.91 12.26 11.69
CA ARG A 190 8.79 12.64 12.54
C ARG A 190 8.63 11.53 13.58
N THR A 191 8.40 11.93 14.82
CA THR A 191 7.96 11.03 15.89
C THR A 191 6.67 11.59 16.48
N PRO A 192 6.01 10.88 17.41
CA PRO A 192 4.85 11.38 18.13
C PRO A 192 5.08 12.74 18.80
N ILE A 193 6.29 13.02 19.30
CA ILE A 193 6.60 14.22 20.10
C ILE A 193 7.59 15.19 19.45
N SER A 194 8.36 14.76 18.45
CA SER A 194 9.46 15.55 17.89
C SER A 194 9.47 15.53 16.36
N GLN A 195 10.17 16.51 15.78
CA GLN A 195 10.36 16.63 14.34
C GLN A 195 11.83 16.94 14.05
N SER A 196 12.39 16.24 13.07
CA SER A 196 13.73 16.49 12.53
C SER A 196 13.70 17.63 11.51
N LYS A 197 14.79 18.42 11.45
CA LYS A 197 15.00 19.42 10.40
C LYS A 197 15.05 18.82 8.98
N TYR A 198 15.29 17.51 8.87
CA TYR A 198 15.37 16.82 7.58
C TYR A 198 14.00 16.38 7.03
N LEU A 199 12.90 16.51 7.79
CA LEU A 199 11.57 16.08 7.33
C LEU A 199 11.13 16.78 6.04
N ILE A 200 11.20 18.11 6.02
CA ILE A 200 10.80 18.94 4.89
C ILE A 200 11.67 18.66 3.65
N PRO A 201 13.02 18.72 3.71
CA PRO A 201 13.84 18.50 2.51
C PRO A 201 13.69 17.07 1.95
N VAL A 202 13.55 16.04 2.81
CA VAL A 202 13.32 14.66 2.33
C VAL A 202 11.95 14.53 1.66
N THR A 203 10.91 15.12 2.25
CA THR A 203 9.56 15.15 1.65
C THR A 203 9.56 15.87 0.31
N ALA A 204 10.22 17.03 0.24
CA ALA A 204 10.35 17.81 -0.99
C ALA A 204 11.13 17.06 -2.08
N LEU A 205 12.20 16.33 -1.71
CA LEU A 205 12.97 15.52 -2.65
C LEU A 205 12.11 14.40 -3.27
N ILE A 206 11.37 13.65 -2.45
CA ILE A 206 10.47 12.60 -2.96
C ILE A 206 9.37 13.22 -3.83
N GLY A 207 8.78 14.33 -3.39
CA GLY A 207 7.79 15.07 -4.17
C GLY A 207 8.32 15.52 -5.53
N PHE A 208 9.56 16.03 -5.58
CA PHE A 208 10.22 16.43 -6.82
C PHE A 208 10.45 15.25 -7.77
N ILE A 209 10.90 14.10 -7.24
CA ILE A 209 11.10 12.88 -8.03
C ILE A 209 9.77 12.41 -8.65
N VAL A 210 8.69 12.39 -7.86
CA VAL A 210 7.36 11.97 -8.33
C VAL A 210 6.78 12.96 -9.33
N LEU A 211 6.93 14.27 -9.09
CA LEU A 211 6.47 15.29 -10.03
C LEU A 211 7.22 15.23 -11.36
N GLY A 212 8.53 15.00 -11.33
CA GLY A 212 9.34 14.78 -12.53
C GLY A 212 8.88 13.55 -13.31
N HIS A 213 8.60 12.45 -12.61
CA HIS A 213 8.02 11.24 -13.21
C HIS A 213 6.67 11.50 -13.88
N PHE A 214 5.73 12.17 -13.21
CA PHE A 214 4.43 12.51 -13.80
C PHE A 214 4.57 13.46 -14.99
N THR A 215 5.45 14.46 -14.90
CA THR A 215 5.73 15.38 -16.02
C THR A 215 6.26 14.63 -17.23
N TYR A 216 7.16 13.67 -17.02
CA TYR A 216 7.67 12.79 -18.07
C TYR A 216 6.56 11.95 -18.71
N LEU A 217 5.71 11.29 -17.91
CA LEU A 217 4.60 10.49 -18.45
C LEU A 217 3.57 11.34 -19.21
N LEU A 218 3.28 12.54 -18.72
CA LEU A 218 2.36 13.48 -19.37
C LEU A 218 2.92 14.09 -20.66
N SER A 219 4.24 14.00 -20.90
CA SER A 219 4.85 14.44 -22.16
C SER A 219 4.52 13.52 -23.35
N PHE A 220 4.04 12.30 -23.09
CA PHE A 220 3.58 11.40 -24.14
C PHE A 220 2.14 11.73 -24.56
N PRO A 221 1.78 11.55 -25.85
CA PRO A 221 0.41 11.77 -26.31
C PRO A 221 -0.62 10.89 -25.59
N ILE A 222 -1.86 11.34 -25.54
CA ILE A 222 -2.99 10.55 -25.01
C ILE A 222 -3.10 9.25 -25.82
N GLY A 223 -3.22 8.11 -25.14
CA GLY A 223 -3.26 6.78 -25.75
C GLY A 223 -1.88 6.12 -25.93
N PHE A 224 -0.79 6.82 -25.59
CA PHE A 224 0.56 6.26 -25.58
C PHE A 224 1.13 6.33 -24.16
N PHE A 225 1.11 5.21 -23.45
CA PHE A 225 1.65 5.11 -22.09
C PHE A 225 2.95 4.28 -22.07
N PRO A 226 4.08 4.81 -21.57
CA PRO A 226 5.35 4.09 -21.56
C PRO A 226 5.43 3.10 -20.36
N TYR A 227 4.67 2.00 -20.42
CA TYR A 227 4.55 1.04 -19.32
C TYR A 227 5.89 0.50 -18.81
N GLY A 228 6.84 0.22 -19.72
CA GLY A 228 8.15 -0.33 -19.36
C GLY A 228 8.97 0.62 -18.49
N TYR A 229 8.92 1.93 -18.77
CA TYR A 229 9.55 2.93 -17.91
C TYR A 229 8.79 3.06 -16.58
N HIS A 230 7.47 3.19 -16.65
CA HIS A 230 6.62 3.37 -15.47
C HIS A 230 6.75 2.23 -14.45
N THR A 231 6.77 1.00 -14.94
CA THR A 231 6.92 -0.21 -14.11
C THR A 231 8.28 -0.22 -13.43
N LYS A 232 9.37 0.08 -14.15
CA LYS A 232 10.72 0.15 -13.57
C LYS A 232 10.81 1.22 -12.47
N PHE A 233 10.24 2.40 -12.71
CA PHE A 233 10.23 3.47 -11.73
C PHE A 233 9.56 3.03 -10.41
N ASN A 234 8.34 2.48 -10.48
CA ASN A 234 7.63 2.01 -9.30
C ASN A 234 8.33 0.82 -8.63
N LEU A 235 8.94 -0.08 -9.41
CA LEU A 235 9.70 -1.21 -8.88
C LEU A 235 10.86 -0.74 -7.99
N TYR A 236 11.61 0.30 -8.38
CA TYR A 236 12.68 0.83 -7.55
C TYR A 236 12.18 1.45 -6.24
N LEU A 237 11.07 2.20 -6.29
CA LEU A 237 10.47 2.79 -5.10
C LEU A 237 9.95 1.70 -4.13
N ALA A 238 9.22 0.71 -4.67
CA ALA A 238 8.68 -0.40 -3.90
C ALA A 238 9.79 -1.29 -3.32
N ALA A 239 10.84 -1.59 -4.09
CA ALA A 239 11.99 -2.36 -3.59
C ALA A 239 12.69 -1.64 -2.43
N THR A 240 12.86 -0.32 -2.53
CA THR A 240 13.45 0.48 -1.44
C THR A 240 12.56 0.43 -0.20
N HIS A 241 11.24 0.61 -0.34
CA HIS A 241 10.28 0.48 0.75
C HIS A 241 10.36 -0.89 1.43
N ASN A 242 10.39 -1.95 0.65
CA ASN A 242 10.46 -3.33 1.13
C ASN A 242 11.76 -3.60 1.90
N ILE A 243 12.91 -3.20 1.34
CA ILE A 243 14.21 -3.36 1.99
C ILE A 243 14.23 -2.64 3.34
N LEU A 244 13.69 -1.42 3.42
CA LEU A 244 13.66 -0.66 4.67
C LEU A 244 12.86 -1.38 5.77
N TRP A 245 11.69 -1.93 5.47
CA TRP A 245 10.88 -2.67 6.45
C TRP A 245 11.49 -4.00 6.87
N VAL A 246 12.15 -4.71 5.95
CA VAL A 246 12.92 -5.91 6.27
C VAL A 246 14.07 -5.56 7.21
N LEU A 247 14.86 -4.52 6.90
CA LEU A 247 15.95 -4.06 7.76
C LEU A 247 15.44 -3.59 9.13
N TRP A 248 14.31 -2.91 9.19
CA TRP A 248 13.67 -2.51 10.45
C TRP A 248 13.31 -3.74 11.30
N SER A 249 12.67 -4.75 10.72
CA SER A 249 12.25 -5.96 11.45
C SER A 249 13.46 -6.78 11.93
N LEU A 250 14.49 -6.89 11.08
CA LEU A 250 15.72 -7.62 11.38
C LEU A 250 16.56 -6.92 12.47
N SER A 251 16.38 -5.61 12.71
CA SER A 251 17.11 -4.88 13.76
C SER A 251 16.85 -5.41 15.18
N PHE A 252 15.71 -6.08 15.41
CA PHE A 252 15.36 -6.74 16.67
C PHE A 252 15.97 -8.14 16.84
N SER A 253 16.59 -8.67 15.78
CA SER A 253 17.18 -10.02 15.76
C SER A 253 18.69 -9.98 15.51
N TYR A 254 19.19 -8.94 14.84
CA TYR A 254 20.58 -8.80 14.44
C TYR A 254 21.18 -7.46 14.86
N LYS A 255 22.45 -7.48 15.27
CA LYS A 255 23.21 -6.26 15.55
C LYS A 255 23.82 -5.73 14.27
N TYR A 256 23.40 -4.54 13.85
CA TYR A 256 24.02 -3.90 12.70
C TYR A 256 25.38 -3.28 13.05
N PRO A 257 26.36 -3.35 12.12
CA PRO A 257 27.67 -2.74 12.33
C PRO A 257 27.56 -1.22 12.37
N LYS A 258 28.39 -0.60 13.21
CA LYS A 258 28.55 0.85 13.28
C LYS A 258 29.56 1.28 12.23
N ILE A 259 29.16 2.14 11.29
CA ILE A 259 30.04 2.57 10.19
C ILE A 259 30.61 3.94 10.54
N LYS A 260 31.93 4.06 10.65
CA LYS A 260 32.60 5.36 10.86
C LYS A 260 32.93 6.00 9.51
N ILE A 261 32.29 7.12 9.20
CA ILE A 261 32.57 7.92 8.00
C ILE A 261 32.94 9.33 8.45
N ILE A 262 34.16 9.78 8.12
CA ILE A 262 34.65 11.15 8.31
C ILE A 262 34.32 11.67 9.73
N GLY A 263 34.78 10.94 10.76
CA GLY A 263 34.60 11.31 12.17
C GLY A 263 33.18 11.14 12.74
N LYS A 264 32.18 10.78 11.93
CA LYS A 264 30.82 10.46 12.38
C LYS A 264 30.57 8.96 12.38
N THR A 265 29.97 8.46 13.46
CA THR A 265 29.53 7.07 13.53
C THR A 265 28.08 7.01 13.05
N LEU A 266 27.87 6.36 11.91
CA LEU A 266 26.55 6.03 11.38
C LEU A 266 26.09 4.72 12.01
N GLU A 267 24.92 4.76 12.63
CA GLU A 267 24.27 3.62 13.25
C GLU A 267 22.85 3.52 12.69
N PHE A 268 22.34 2.28 12.56
CA PHE A 268 20.95 2.10 12.20
C PHE A 268 20.05 2.72 13.28
N PRO A 269 19.04 3.52 12.92
CA PRO A 269 18.18 4.17 13.90
C PRO A 269 17.52 3.17 14.84
N LYS A 270 17.38 3.55 16.12
CA LYS A 270 16.64 2.75 17.10
C LYS A 270 15.14 2.79 16.77
N PRO A 271 14.48 1.64 16.54
CA PRO A 271 13.04 1.60 16.25
C PRO A 271 12.16 2.26 17.32
N TYR A 272 12.49 2.04 18.59
CA TYR A 272 11.78 2.57 19.77
C TYR A 272 12.78 3.19 20.78
N PRO A 273 13.26 4.43 20.54
CA PRO A 273 14.16 5.10 21.47
C PRO A 273 13.50 5.28 22.86
N PRO A 274 14.30 5.25 23.95
CA PRO A 274 15.76 5.10 24.00
C PRO A 274 16.26 3.65 23.94
N HIS A 275 15.35 2.66 23.89
CA HIS A 275 15.66 1.24 24.02
C HIS A 275 16.51 0.71 22.86
N GLU A 276 17.46 -0.17 23.19
CA GLU A 276 18.24 -0.91 22.20
C GLU A 276 17.39 -2.08 21.65
N PRO A 277 17.21 -2.23 20.33
CA PRO A 277 16.30 -3.22 19.78
C PRO A 277 16.63 -4.68 20.14
N LEU A 278 17.90 -5.03 20.34
CA LEU A 278 18.32 -6.38 20.77
C LEU A 278 18.12 -6.66 22.26
N GLY A 279 18.17 -5.62 23.10
CA GLY A 279 18.06 -5.73 24.55
C GLY A 279 16.65 -5.46 25.07
N GLN A 280 15.72 -5.11 24.20
CA GLN A 280 14.36 -4.73 24.57
C GLN A 280 13.54 -5.96 24.97
N ASN A 281 13.20 -6.06 26.24
CA ASN A 281 12.34 -7.11 26.81
C ASN A 281 11.18 -6.47 27.60
N PRO A 282 9.91 -6.77 27.26
CA PRO A 282 9.48 -7.52 26.09
C PRO A 282 9.74 -6.75 24.78
N LYS A 283 9.96 -7.48 23.68
CA LYS A 283 10.01 -6.87 22.33
C LYS A 283 8.64 -6.29 21.96
N PRO A 284 8.60 -5.29 21.06
CA PRO A 284 7.35 -4.81 20.46
C PRO A 284 6.54 -5.97 19.89
N SER A 285 5.23 -5.95 20.09
CA SER A 285 4.35 -7.10 19.77
C SER A 285 4.39 -7.48 18.28
N GLU A 286 4.52 -6.49 17.40
CA GLU A 286 4.40 -6.63 15.95
C GLU A 286 5.74 -6.48 15.20
N TYR A 287 6.88 -6.74 15.86
CA TYR A 287 8.21 -6.44 15.29
C TYR A 287 8.57 -7.24 14.02
N GLN A 288 7.97 -8.43 13.82
CA GLN A 288 8.18 -9.27 12.63
C GLN A 288 7.19 -8.97 11.51
N THR A 289 6.08 -8.33 11.83
CA THR A 289 4.93 -8.14 10.95
C THR A 289 5.31 -7.46 9.63
N PRO A 290 6.10 -6.38 9.59
CA PRO A 290 6.47 -5.75 8.33
C PRO A 290 7.26 -6.67 7.38
N ALA A 291 8.21 -7.47 7.88
CA ALA A 291 8.96 -8.41 7.04
C ALA A 291 8.05 -9.50 6.45
N ILE A 292 7.12 -10.03 7.25
CA ILE A 292 6.13 -11.01 6.79
C ILE A 292 5.22 -10.37 5.72
N LEU A 293 4.72 -9.16 5.96
CA LEU A 293 3.86 -8.46 5.00
C LEU A 293 4.58 -8.11 3.71
N VAL A 294 5.85 -7.73 3.76
CA VAL A 294 6.69 -7.51 2.56
C VAL A 294 6.84 -8.80 1.76
N LEU A 295 7.12 -9.94 2.42
CA LEU A 295 7.21 -11.24 1.76
C LEU A 295 5.89 -11.62 1.09
N LEU A 296 4.78 -11.54 1.83
CA LEU A 296 3.45 -11.88 1.30
C LEU A 296 3.02 -10.94 0.16
N THR A 297 3.32 -9.64 0.25
CA THR A 297 3.05 -8.68 -0.82
C THR A 297 3.88 -9.00 -2.06
N THR A 298 5.15 -9.37 -1.89
CA THR A 298 6.03 -9.76 -3.01
C THR A 298 5.52 -11.04 -3.68
N LEU A 299 5.07 -12.02 -2.89
CA LEU A 299 4.44 -13.24 -3.41
C LEU A 299 3.13 -12.93 -4.14
N ALA A 300 2.28 -12.05 -3.59
CA ALA A 300 1.04 -11.64 -4.24
C ALA A 300 1.31 -10.93 -5.58
N MET A 301 2.29 -10.02 -5.63
CA MET A 301 2.68 -9.36 -6.88
C MET A 301 3.28 -10.34 -7.90
N SER A 302 3.86 -11.46 -7.46
CA SER A 302 4.38 -12.47 -8.39
C SER A 302 3.29 -13.14 -9.23
N PHE A 303 2.01 -13.01 -8.86
CA PHE A 303 0.91 -13.48 -9.71
C PHE A 303 0.91 -12.85 -11.11
N GLU A 304 1.28 -11.57 -11.20
CA GLU A 304 1.41 -10.83 -12.47
C GLU A 304 2.39 -11.48 -13.44
N LEU A 305 3.39 -12.22 -12.94
CA LEU A 305 4.36 -12.90 -13.79
C LEU A 305 3.77 -14.08 -14.55
N PHE A 306 2.65 -14.64 -14.09
CA PHE A 306 2.00 -15.76 -14.77
C PHE A 306 1.10 -15.33 -15.92
N ASP A 307 0.55 -14.09 -15.89
CA ASP A 307 -0.36 -13.50 -16.89
C ASP A 307 -1.22 -14.57 -17.61
N PHE A 308 -2.03 -15.29 -16.82
CA PHE A 308 -2.79 -16.43 -17.34
C PHE A 308 -4.16 -15.98 -17.89
N SER A 309 -4.69 -16.75 -18.85
CA SER A 309 -6.00 -16.51 -19.43
C SER A 309 -7.12 -16.66 -18.39
N PRO A 310 -8.10 -15.75 -18.32
CA PRO A 310 -9.01 -15.64 -17.20
C PRO A 310 -9.85 -16.90 -17.00
N ILE A 311 -9.83 -17.41 -15.78
CA ILE A 311 -10.68 -18.49 -15.29
C ILE A 311 -12.13 -17.99 -15.36
N PHE A 312 -12.99 -18.78 -16.00
CA PHE A 312 -14.39 -18.42 -16.30
C PHE A 312 -14.55 -17.08 -17.04
N ARG A 313 -13.53 -16.60 -17.75
CA ARG A 313 -13.51 -15.29 -18.44
C ARG A 313 -13.71 -14.08 -17.50
N ILE A 314 -13.47 -14.26 -16.20
CA ILE A 314 -13.75 -13.21 -15.20
C ILE A 314 -12.56 -13.01 -14.27
N ILE A 315 -11.85 -14.09 -13.90
CA ILE A 315 -10.77 -14.05 -12.89
C ILE A 315 -9.43 -14.27 -13.57
N ASP A 316 -8.55 -13.28 -13.53
CA ASP A 316 -7.19 -13.32 -14.06
C ASP A 316 -6.13 -13.17 -12.97
N ALA A 317 -4.86 -13.14 -13.37
CA ALA A 317 -3.73 -12.93 -12.46
C ALA A 317 -3.83 -11.59 -11.70
N HIS A 318 -4.23 -10.54 -12.40
CA HIS A 318 -4.30 -9.17 -11.88
C HIS A 318 -5.36 -9.02 -10.77
N SER A 319 -6.56 -9.55 -11.01
CA SER A 319 -7.63 -9.53 -10.02
C SER A 319 -7.34 -10.39 -8.78
N LEU A 320 -6.56 -11.49 -8.92
CA LEU A 320 -6.07 -12.27 -7.79
C LEU A 320 -5.01 -11.53 -6.98
N TRP A 321 -4.17 -10.72 -7.62
CA TRP A 321 -3.28 -9.79 -6.92
C TRP A 321 -4.09 -8.79 -6.09
N HIS A 322 -5.12 -8.14 -6.67
CA HIS A 322 -6.01 -7.24 -5.93
C HIS A 322 -6.72 -7.94 -4.76
N LEU A 323 -7.21 -9.16 -4.97
CA LEU A 323 -7.84 -9.94 -3.90
C LEU A 323 -6.86 -10.19 -2.74
N SER A 324 -5.62 -10.55 -3.08
CA SER A 324 -4.56 -10.87 -2.11
C SER A 324 -4.16 -9.66 -1.28
N THR A 325 -4.24 -8.43 -1.81
CA THR A 325 -3.89 -7.22 -1.05
C THR A 325 -4.92 -6.83 0.01
N ILE A 326 -6.15 -7.34 -0.04
CA ILE A 326 -7.20 -7.02 0.95
C ILE A 326 -6.78 -7.44 2.38
N PRO A 327 -6.49 -8.73 2.68
CA PRO A 327 -6.06 -9.14 4.00
C PRO A 327 -4.71 -8.53 4.40
N LEU A 328 -3.80 -8.33 3.44
CA LEU A 328 -2.51 -7.67 3.69
C LEU A 328 -2.69 -6.22 4.13
N THR A 329 -3.63 -5.50 3.52
CA THR A 329 -3.94 -4.12 3.88
C THR A 329 -4.51 -4.04 5.29
N ILE A 330 -5.37 -4.98 5.69
CA ILE A 330 -5.88 -5.06 7.08
C ILE A 330 -4.71 -5.21 8.07
N ALA A 331 -3.77 -6.12 7.78
CA ALA A 331 -2.60 -6.34 8.63
C ALA A 331 -1.66 -5.13 8.67
N TRP A 332 -1.44 -4.44 7.54
CA TRP A 332 -0.69 -3.18 7.51
C TRP A 332 -1.34 -2.11 8.39
N TRP A 333 -2.66 -1.93 8.33
CA TRP A 333 -3.35 -0.98 9.20
C TRP A 333 -3.21 -1.35 10.68
N HIS A 334 -3.33 -2.63 11.02
CA HIS A 334 -3.11 -3.10 12.38
C HIS A 334 -1.70 -2.74 12.87
N PHE A 335 -0.68 -3.10 12.09
CA PHE A 335 0.72 -2.80 12.41
C PHE A 335 0.96 -1.29 12.56
N MET A 336 0.57 -0.47 11.58
CA MET A 336 0.86 0.97 11.58
C MET A 336 0.21 1.70 12.76
N ILE A 337 -1.01 1.31 13.14
CA ILE A 337 -1.72 1.90 14.28
C ILE A 337 -1.04 1.49 15.60
N THR A 338 -0.72 0.21 15.76
CA THR A 338 -0.06 -0.31 16.97
C THR A 338 1.34 0.29 17.12
N ASP A 339 2.12 0.33 16.05
CA ASP A 339 3.46 0.95 16.02
C ASP A 339 3.42 2.43 16.43
N ALA A 340 2.46 3.21 15.90
CA ALA A 340 2.33 4.63 16.26
C ALA A 340 1.99 4.86 17.74
N ILE A 341 1.21 3.95 18.35
CA ILE A 341 0.84 4.00 19.78
C ILE A 341 2.01 3.55 20.65
N GLU A 342 2.67 2.43 20.32
CA GLU A 342 3.82 1.93 21.07
C GLU A 342 5.00 2.90 21.03
N LEU A 343 5.26 3.55 19.88
CA LEU A 343 6.29 4.59 19.76
C LEU A 343 5.98 5.82 20.62
N GLU A 344 4.71 6.20 20.74
CA GLU A 344 4.29 7.30 21.61
C GLU A 344 4.52 6.93 23.08
N GLY A 345 4.13 5.73 23.48
CA GLY A 345 4.36 5.21 24.83
C GLY A 345 5.85 5.20 25.20
N SER A 346 6.72 4.66 24.33
CA SER A 346 8.16 4.57 24.62
C SER A 346 8.81 5.93 24.85
N LEU A 347 8.41 6.93 24.06
CA LEU A 347 8.97 8.29 24.15
C LEU A 347 8.45 9.06 25.36
N LEU A 348 7.16 8.93 25.70
CA LEU A 348 6.58 9.58 26.87
C LEU A 348 7.13 9.00 28.18
N SER A 349 7.26 7.69 28.29
CA SER A 349 7.87 7.04 29.47
C SER A 349 9.33 7.47 29.66
N SER A 350 10.10 7.60 28.56
CA SER A 350 11.47 8.10 28.64
C SER A 350 11.58 9.55 29.10
N ASN A 351 10.65 10.42 28.68
CA ASN A 351 10.66 11.82 29.09
C ASN A 351 10.29 11.98 30.57
N SER A 352 9.33 11.20 31.06
CA SER A 352 8.96 11.19 32.48
C SER A 352 10.14 10.78 33.36
N ASN A 353 10.85 9.69 33.02
CA ASN A 353 12.03 9.24 33.76
C ASN A 353 13.17 10.27 33.79
N ARG A 354 13.35 11.05 32.71
CA ARG A 354 14.33 12.15 32.68
C ARG A 354 13.93 13.31 33.60
N GLN A 355 12.64 13.62 33.69
CA GLN A 355 12.14 14.70 34.53
C GLN A 355 12.24 14.36 36.02
N PHE A 356 11.98 13.10 36.40
CA PHE A 356 12.21 12.61 37.77
C PHE A 356 13.68 12.61 38.16
N ASN A 357 14.59 12.16 37.29
CA ASN A 357 16.02 12.14 37.59
C ASN A 357 16.65 13.54 37.67
N ASN A 358 16.13 14.54 36.93
CA ASN A 358 16.61 15.92 37.02
C ASN A 358 15.97 16.72 38.18
N GLY A 359 14.89 16.22 38.79
CA GLY A 359 14.26 16.83 39.97
C GLY A 359 14.88 16.45 41.32
N GLY A 360 15.84 15.50 41.33
CA GLY A 360 16.44 14.94 42.54
C GLY A 360 17.69 15.66 43.09
N ASN A 361 18.15 16.74 42.48
CA ASN A 361 19.32 17.52 42.97
C ASN A 361 18.90 18.66 43.91
N GLY A 362 18.08 18.34 44.91
CA GLY A 362 17.77 19.17 46.07
C GLY A 362 17.99 18.37 47.34
N THR A 363 19.10 18.66 48.03
CA THR A 363 19.56 18.17 49.34
C THR A 363 18.47 17.71 50.33
N THR A 364 18.60 16.49 50.88
CA THR A 364 18.92 16.17 52.30
C THR A 364 18.56 14.71 52.59
N GLY A 365 19.48 13.98 53.22
CA GLY A 365 19.23 12.62 53.68
C GLY A 365 18.29 12.63 54.88
N ILE A 366 17.27 11.78 54.84
CA ILE A 366 16.56 11.24 56.01
C ILE A 366 16.19 9.80 55.66
N ASP A 367 16.76 8.86 56.42
CA ASP A 367 16.33 7.46 56.48
C ASP A 367 14.84 7.41 56.89
N GLY A 368 14.03 6.72 56.08
CA GLY A 368 12.60 6.58 56.34
C GLY A 368 12.01 5.41 55.55
N ASP A 369 11.90 4.27 56.23
CA ASP A 369 11.14 3.10 55.82
C ASP A 369 9.71 3.50 55.42
N SER A 370 9.33 3.24 54.17
CA SER A 370 7.99 3.53 53.66
C SER A 370 7.64 2.60 52.50
N LYS A 371 6.86 1.57 52.83
CA LYS A 371 6.12 0.71 51.90
C LYS A 371 5.51 1.52 50.75
N SER A 372 5.91 1.23 49.52
CA SER A 372 5.29 1.77 48.33
C SER A 372 3.88 1.19 48.17
N ASN A 373 2.85 2.02 48.38
CA ASN A 373 1.51 1.74 47.88
C ASN A 373 1.56 1.82 46.34
N GLU A 374 1.47 0.66 45.71
CA GLU A 374 1.30 0.49 44.28
C GLU A 374 -0.05 1.12 43.87
N LEU A 375 0.00 2.17 43.05
CA LEU A 375 -1.19 2.72 42.40
C LEU A 375 -1.62 1.74 41.30
N ASP A 376 -2.72 1.04 41.54
CA ASP A 376 -3.38 0.15 40.59
C ASP A 376 -3.79 0.92 39.31
N ILE A 377 -3.03 0.73 38.23
CA ILE A 377 -3.40 1.18 36.89
C ILE A 377 -4.35 0.13 36.31
N PRO A 378 -5.58 0.48 35.86
CA PRO A 378 -6.51 -0.49 35.29
C PRO A 378 -5.94 -1.08 34.00
N ARG A 379 -5.51 -2.35 34.05
CA ARG A 379 -5.15 -3.12 32.86
C ARG A 379 -6.41 -3.77 32.30
N THR A 380 -6.69 -3.56 31.01
CA THR A 380 -7.71 -4.36 30.32
C THR A 380 -7.26 -5.83 30.27
N PRO A 381 -8.11 -6.79 30.65
CA PRO A 381 -7.74 -8.20 30.69
C PRO A 381 -7.42 -8.73 29.30
N ASN A 382 -6.40 -9.59 29.21
CA ASN A 382 -6.09 -10.30 27.97
C ASN A 382 -7.09 -11.45 27.73
N PHE A 383 -7.15 -11.95 26.50
CA PHE A 383 -8.08 -13.02 26.12
C PHE A 383 -7.92 -14.31 26.94
N THR A 384 -6.72 -14.59 27.46
CA THR A 384 -6.46 -15.76 28.31
C THR A 384 -7.09 -15.62 29.71
N GLN A 385 -7.20 -14.41 30.26
CA GLN A 385 -7.85 -14.15 31.55
C GLN A 385 -9.39 -14.20 31.46
N VAL A 386 -9.97 -13.83 30.31
CA VAL A 386 -11.42 -13.96 30.06
C VAL A 386 -11.81 -15.43 29.86
N ALA A 387 -10.96 -16.21 29.19
CA ALA A 387 -11.18 -17.64 28.99
C ALA A 387 -11.03 -18.48 30.28
N ALA A 388 -10.24 -18.00 31.26
CA ALA A 388 -9.97 -18.71 32.51
C ALA A 388 -10.99 -18.44 33.63
N GLY A 389 -12.03 -17.62 33.40
CA GLY A 389 -13.12 -17.39 34.35
C GLY A 389 -12.72 -16.70 35.67
N THR A 390 -11.50 -16.18 35.78
CA THR A 390 -10.93 -15.61 37.02
C THR A 390 -11.15 -14.11 37.18
N ALA A 391 -12.03 -13.49 36.38
CA ALA A 391 -12.43 -12.11 36.59
C ALA A 391 -13.25 -11.99 37.90
N GLY A 392 -12.61 -11.49 38.96
CA GLY A 392 -13.22 -11.28 40.26
C GLY A 392 -14.54 -10.50 40.18
N ARG A 393 -15.51 -10.91 40.99
CA ARG A 393 -16.84 -10.30 41.13
C ARG A 393 -16.76 -8.76 41.12
N LEU A 394 -17.19 -8.15 40.02
CA LEU A 394 -17.49 -6.72 39.95
C LEU A 394 -18.62 -6.41 40.95
N GLY A 395 -18.33 -5.52 41.90
CA GLY A 395 -19.29 -5.02 42.89
C GLY A 395 -20.49 -4.35 42.22
N ARG A 396 -21.67 -4.48 42.86
CA ARG A 396 -22.94 -3.91 42.40
C ARG A 396 -22.81 -2.40 42.10
N PRO A 397 -23.48 -1.89 41.05
CA PRO A 397 -23.47 -0.47 40.72
C PRO A 397 -24.19 0.34 41.81
N ILE A 398 -23.52 1.40 42.28
CA ILE A 398 -24.07 2.40 43.21
C ILE A 398 -24.97 3.35 42.41
N SER A 399 -26.20 3.56 42.88
CA SER A 399 -27.19 4.48 42.31
C SER A 399 -26.68 5.93 42.33
N PRO A 400 -26.91 6.75 41.28
CA PRO A 400 -26.55 8.16 41.32
C PRO A 400 -27.47 8.92 42.29
N GLY A 401 -26.86 9.66 43.22
CA GLY A 401 -27.54 10.56 44.16
C GLY A 401 -28.11 11.82 43.48
N LYS A 402 -29.06 12.47 44.17
CA LYS A 402 -29.86 13.61 43.69
C LYS A 402 -29.02 14.82 43.27
N SER A 403 -29.40 15.43 42.14
CA SER A 403 -28.84 16.67 41.60
C SER A 403 -29.11 17.89 42.49
N PRO A 404 -28.20 18.88 42.58
CA PRO A 404 -28.44 20.12 43.30
C PRO A 404 -29.45 21.03 42.57
N LYS A 405 -30.34 21.69 43.31
CA LYS A 405 -31.23 22.75 42.80
C LYS A 405 -30.41 24.04 42.63
N LEU A 406 -30.52 24.66 41.45
CA LEU A 406 -30.07 26.02 41.18
C LEU A 406 -31.25 26.98 41.40
N ASP A 407 -31.10 27.93 42.32
CA ASP A 407 -32.04 29.05 42.49
C ASP A 407 -31.84 30.06 41.36
N LYS A 408 -32.96 30.58 40.83
CA LYS A 408 -32.99 31.61 39.78
C LYS A 408 -32.74 33.00 40.39
N PRO A 409 -31.95 33.88 39.74
CA PRO A 409 -32.04 35.31 39.97
C PRO A 409 -33.20 35.94 39.18
N GLU A 410 -33.77 37.01 39.75
CA GLU A 410 -34.88 37.83 39.23
C GLU A 410 -34.62 38.45 37.84
#